data_AF-A0A7D9MWA7-F1
#
_entry.id   AF-A0A7D9MWA7-F1
#
_cell.length_a   1.000
_cell.length_b   1.000
_cell.length_c   1.000
_cell.angle_alpha   90.00
_cell.angle_beta   90.00
_cell.angle_gamma   90.00
#
_symmetry.space_group_name_H-M   'P 1'
#
loop_
_entity.id
_entity.type
_entity.pdbx_description
1 polymer ?
#
loop_
_entity_poly.entity_id
_entity_poly.type
_entity_poly.pdbx_seq_one_letter_code
_entity_poly.pdbx_strand_id
1 'polypeptide(L)'
;MASKRILKELKDLQKDPPTSCSAGPVAEDMFHWQATIMGPPDSPYAGGVFLVSIHFPPDYPFKPPKVAFRTKVFHPNINSNGSICLDILKEQWSPALTISKVLLSICSLLTDPNPDDPLVPEIAHMYKSDRHKYETTARSWTQKYAMG
;
A
#
# COMPACT_ATOMS: atom_id res chain seq x y z
N MET A 1 20.87 11.68 9.34
CA MET A 1 20.40 10.44 9.99
C MET A 1 19.34 9.73 9.13
N ALA A 2 18.32 10.45 8.63
CA ALA A 2 17.31 9.93 7.71
C ALA A 2 17.91 9.18 6.50
N SER A 3 18.82 9.79 5.74
CA SER A 3 19.43 9.15 4.56
C SER A 3 20.15 7.83 4.89
N LYS A 4 20.86 7.76 6.03
CA LYS A 4 21.52 6.53 6.49
C LYS A 4 20.51 5.43 6.80
N ARG A 5 19.37 5.80 7.40
CA ARG A 5 18.26 4.88 7.68
C ARG A 5 17.60 4.38 6.38
N ILE A 6 17.29 5.28 5.45
CA ILE A 6 16.70 4.94 4.15
C ILE A 6 17.61 4.00 3.36
N LEU A 7 18.92 4.31 3.27
CA LEU A 7 19.90 3.45 2.61
C LEU A 7 20.02 2.07 3.26
N LYS A 8 19.90 1.98 4.58
CA LYS A 8 19.88 0.71 5.28
C LYS A 8 18.65 -0.10 4.88
N GLU A 9 17.46 0.50 4.92
CA GLU A 9 16.23 -0.19 4.52
C GLU A 9 16.21 -0.62 3.06
N LEU A 10 16.82 0.17 2.16
CA LEU A 10 16.96 -0.22 0.76
C LEU A 10 17.82 -1.49 0.63
N LYS A 11 18.95 -1.55 1.35
CA LYS A 11 19.81 -2.73 1.36
C LYS A 11 19.11 -3.94 1.96
N ASP A 12 18.34 -3.74 3.04
CA ASP A 12 17.59 -4.80 3.68
C ASP A 12 16.50 -5.36 2.75
N LEU A 13 15.77 -4.49 2.04
CA LEU A 13 14.79 -4.89 1.02
C LEU A 13 15.42 -5.60 -0.19
N GLN A 14 16.62 -5.19 -0.61
CA GLN A 14 17.34 -5.86 -1.71
C GLN A 14 17.87 -7.23 -1.29
N LYS A 15 18.25 -7.38 -0.02
CA LYS A 15 18.76 -8.63 0.54
C LYS A 15 17.65 -9.66 0.79
N ASP A 16 16.50 -9.19 1.26
CA ASP A 16 15.35 -10.03 1.61
C ASP A 16 14.05 -9.37 1.10
N PRO A 17 13.77 -9.47 -0.22
CA PRO A 17 12.60 -8.86 -0.81
C PRO A 17 11.32 -9.60 -0.37
N PRO A 18 10.24 -8.88 -0.01
CA PRO A 18 8.96 -9.52 0.26
C PRO A 18 8.43 -10.22 -1.00
N THR A 19 7.92 -11.45 -0.87
CA THR A 19 7.52 -12.31 -2.00
C THR A 19 6.60 -11.63 -3.03
N SER A 20 5.75 -10.71 -2.57
CA SER A 20 4.76 -10.03 -3.41
C SER A 20 4.99 -8.52 -3.55
N CYS A 21 6.11 -8.00 -3.06
CA CYS A 21 6.40 -6.55 -3.11
C CYS A 21 7.83 -6.27 -3.54
N SER A 22 8.00 -5.20 -4.33
CA SER A 22 9.30 -4.58 -4.53
C SER A 22 9.21 -3.08 -4.24
N ALA A 23 10.32 -2.46 -3.87
CA ALA A 23 10.39 -1.01 -3.72
C ALA A 23 11.82 -0.49 -3.96
N GLY A 24 11.92 0.73 -4.45
CA GLY A 24 13.20 1.40 -4.65
C GLY A 24 13.05 2.89 -4.96
N PRO A 25 14.16 3.65 -4.95
CA PRO A 25 14.14 5.08 -5.25
C PRO A 25 13.72 5.34 -6.70
N VAL A 26 13.02 6.44 -6.90
CA VAL A 26 12.66 6.95 -8.22
C VAL A 26 13.80 7.84 -8.72
N ALA A 27 14.44 7.41 -9.81
CA ALA A 27 15.62 8.08 -10.37
C ALA A 27 16.71 8.28 -9.29
N GLU A 28 17.12 9.53 -9.05
CA GLU A 28 18.18 9.88 -8.10
C GLU A 28 17.65 10.34 -6.73
N ASP A 29 16.32 10.43 -6.55
CA ASP A 29 15.73 10.90 -5.30
C ASP A 29 15.58 9.75 -4.29
N MET A 30 16.51 9.69 -3.34
CA MET A 30 16.49 8.71 -2.25
C MET A 30 15.30 8.88 -1.30
N PHE A 31 14.65 10.04 -1.25
CA PHE A 31 13.49 10.32 -0.39
C PHE A 31 12.15 10.10 -1.11
N HIS A 32 12.17 9.74 -2.40
CA HIS A 32 10.99 9.36 -3.15
C HIS A 32 11.16 7.97 -3.73
N TRP A 33 10.38 7.03 -3.22
CA TRP A 33 10.38 5.65 -3.70
C TRP A 33 9.09 5.32 -4.45
N GLN A 34 9.22 4.33 -5.33
CA GLN A 34 8.12 3.61 -5.92
C GLN A 34 8.18 2.16 -5.46
N ALA A 35 7.02 1.65 -5.06
CA ALA A 35 6.81 0.25 -4.75
C ALA A 35 5.83 -0.37 -5.75
N THR A 36 6.01 -1.67 -5.97
CA THR A 36 5.09 -2.51 -6.74
C THR A 36 4.56 -3.56 -5.80
N ILE A 37 3.24 -3.69 -5.73
CA ILE A 37 2.53 -4.70 -4.94
C ILE A 37 1.77 -5.60 -5.90
N MET A 38 2.07 -6.89 -5.86
CA MET A 38 1.29 -7.90 -6.56
C MET A 38 0.00 -8.14 -5.78
N GLY A 39 -1.13 -8.09 -6.49
CA GLY A 39 -2.42 -8.37 -5.89
C GLY A 39 -2.44 -9.75 -5.22
N PRO A 40 -2.82 -9.86 -3.93
CA PRO A 40 -2.78 -11.12 -3.21
C PRO A 40 -3.57 -12.23 -3.93
N PRO A 41 -3.08 -13.48 -3.92
CA PRO A 41 -3.90 -14.61 -4.35
C PRO A 41 -5.17 -14.70 -3.50
N ASP A 42 -6.23 -15.26 -4.06
CA ASP A 42 -7.53 -15.41 -3.39
C ASP A 42 -8.24 -14.09 -2.99
N SER A 43 -7.76 -12.95 -3.52
CA SER A 43 -8.41 -11.65 -3.41
C SER A 43 -8.98 -11.19 -4.77
N PRO A 44 -9.93 -10.23 -4.82
CA PRO A 44 -10.37 -9.64 -6.08
C PRO A 44 -9.27 -8.82 -6.79
N TYR A 45 -8.10 -8.69 -6.16
CA TYR A 45 -6.92 -8.01 -6.69
C TYR A 45 -5.94 -8.96 -7.39
N ALA A 46 -6.15 -10.27 -7.31
CA ALA A 46 -5.26 -11.29 -7.86
C ALA A 46 -4.94 -11.03 -9.34
N GLY A 47 -3.66 -11.18 -9.70
CA GLY A 47 -3.14 -10.93 -11.05
C GLY A 47 -2.90 -9.45 -11.38
N GLY A 48 -3.36 -8.51 -10.56
CA GLY A 48 -3.07 -7.08 -10.69
C GLY A 48 -1.69 -6.68 -10.17
N VAL A 49 -1.13 -5.63 -10.77
CA VAL A 49 0.11 -4.97 -10.36
C VAL A 49 -0.20 -3.55 -9.92
N PHE A 50 0.00 -3.26 -8.64
CA PHE A 50 -0.35 -1.98 -8.04
C PHE A 50 0.90 -1.15 -7.74
N LEU A 51 0.97 0.03 -8.34
CA LEU A 51 2.05 0.98 -8.11
C LEU A 51 1.71 1.84 -6.89
N VAL A 52 2.67 1.96 -5.98
CA VAL A 52 2.56 2.74 -4.75
C VAL A 52 3.71 3.74 -4.67
N SER A 53 3.41 4.99 -4.34
CA SER A 53 4.40 6.05 -4.12
C SER A 53 4.68 6.18 -2.63
N ILE A 54 5.95 6.32 -2.26
CA ILE A 54 6.42 6.49 -0.88
C ILE A 54 7.30 7.73 -0.82
N HIS A 55 6.96 8.70 0.02
CA HIS A 55 7.77 9.88 0.26
C HIS A 55 8.22 9.94 1.71
N PHE A 56 9.52 9.93 1.93
CA PHE A 56 10.11 10.01 3.26
C PHE A 56 10.17 11.47 3.71
N PRO A 57 9.80 11.79 4.96
CA PRO A 57 9.99 13.13 5.48
C PRO A 57 11.47 13.37 5.87
N PRO A 58 11.92 14.63 5.99
CA PRO A 58 13.30 14.95 6.37
C PRO A 58 13.74 14.39 7.74
N ASP A 59 12.78 14.20 8.65
CA ASP A 59 12.96 13.68 10.00
C ASP A 59 12.66 12.18 10.14
N TYR A 60 12.61 11.43 9.02
CA TYR A 60 12.52 9.98 9.04
C TYR A 60 13.66 9.34 9.86
N PRO A 61 13.41 8.36 10.73
CA PRO A 61 12.15 7.59 10.93
C PRO A 61 11.25 8.11 12.06
N PHE A 62 11.47 9.32 12.58
CA PHE A 62 10.65 9.85 13.69
C PHE A 62 9.24 10.25 13.24
N LYS A 63 9.06 10.56 11.95
CA LYS A 63 7.74 10.69 11.31
C LYS A 63 7.54 9.60 10.25
N PRO A 64 6.29 9.15 10.02
CA PRO A 64 5.98 8.16 9.01
C PRO A 64 6.23 8.69 7.59
N PRO A 65 6.51 7.81 6.63
CA PRO A 65 6.51 8.17 5.22
C PRO A 65 5.08 8.42 4.74
N LYS A 66 4.91 9.29 3.75
CA LYS A 66 3.64 9.45 3.04
C LYS A 66 3.53 8.37 1.97
N VAL A 67 2.53 7.50 2.08
CA VAL A 67 2.32 6.38 1.16
C VAL A 67 0.97 6.54 0.46
N ALA A 68 0.95 6.37 -0.86
CA ALA A 68 -0.28 6.46 -1.65
C ALA A 68 -0.23 5.56 -2.88
N PHE A 69 -1.36 4.95 -3.23
CA PHE A 69 -1.51 4.23 -4.50
C PHE A 69 -1.48 5.20 -5.68
N ARG A 70 -0.70 4.85 -6.71
CA ARG A 70 -0.76 5.50 -8.04
C ARG A 70 -1.74 4.75 -8.95
N THR A 71 -1.79 3.44 -8.84
CA THR A 71 -2.80 2.61 -9.52
C THR A 71 -4.15 2.78 -8.84
N LYS A 72 -5.24 2.97 -9.60
CA LYS A 72 -6.59 3.04 -9.02
C LYS A 72 -6.99 1.69 -8.42
N VAL A 73 -7.52 1.71 -7.21
CA VAL A 73 -7.97 0.51 -6.48
C VAL A 73 -9.38 0.73 -5.96
N PHE A 74 -10.26 -0.26 -6.12
CA PHE A 74 -11.58 -0.25 -5.51
C PHE A 74 -11.49 -0.96 -4.15
N HIS A 75 -11.40 -0.19 -3.07
CA HIS A 75 -11.18 -0.72 -1.72
C HIS A 75 -11.74 0.25 -0.66
N PRO A 76 -12.34 -0.22 0.45
CA PRO A 76 -12.97 0.66 1.44
C PRO A 76 -11.97 1.56 2.20
N ASN A 77 -10.74 1.11 2.38
CA ASN A 77 -9.68 1.87 3.07
C ASN A 77 -8.71 2.60 2.12
N ILE A 78 -9.00 2.65 0.81
CA ILE A 78 -8.19 3.39 -0.18
C ILE A 78 -9.11 4.30 -0.97
N ASN A 79 -8.87 5.62 -0.93
CA ASN A 79 -9.71 6.57 -1.65
C ASN A 79 -9.26 6.75 -3.11
N SER A 80 -10.04 7.53 -3.89
CA SER A 80 -9.76 7.79 -5.30
C SER A 80 -8.46 8.55 -5.58
N ASN A 81 -7.92 9.25 -4.58
CA ASN A 81 -6.62 9.92 -4.63
C ASN A 81 -5.46 8.99 -4.25
N GLY A 82 -5.75 7.73 -3.92
CA GLY A 82 -4.77 6.72 -3.53
C GLY A 82 -4.34 6.78 -2.07
N SER A 83 -4.91 7.66 -1.25
CA SER A 83 -4.63 7.70 0.20
C SER A 83 -5.10 6.41 0.86
N ILE A 84 -4.32 5.93 1.83
CA ILE A 84 -4.57 4.68 2.55
C ILE A 84 -4.94 5.02 4.00
N CYS A 85 -6.02 4.45 4.54
CA CYS A 85 -6.21 4.44 6.00
C CYS A 85 -5.53 3.21 6.57
N LEU A 86 -4.38 3.44 7.17
CA LEU A 86 -3.61 2.44 7.88
C LEU A 86 -2.99 3.13 9.10
N ASP A 87 -3.30 2.63 10.28
CA ASP A 87 -2.91 3.17 11.59
C ASP A 87 -1.39 3.30 11.76
N ILE A 88 -0.63 2.33 11.22
CA ILE A 88 0.84 2.36 11.27
C ILE A 88 1.44 3.50 10.45
N LEU A 89 0.67 4.14 9.55
CA LEU A 89 1.10 5.36 8.83
C LEU A 89 0.68 6.65 9.55
N LYS A 90 0.05 6.53 10.72
CA LYS A 90 -0.49 7.63 11.53
C LYS A 90 -0.11 7.43 13.00
N GLU A 91 -1.07 7.20 13.88
CA GLU A 91 -0.90 7.12 15.33
C GLU A 91 -0.08 5.92 15.82
N GLN A 92 -0.08 4.80 15.08
CA GLN A 92 0.71 3.61 15.44
C GLN A 92 2.09 3.58 14.78
N TRP A 93 2.52 4.69 14.13
CA TRP A 93 3.86 4.76 13.59
C TRP A 93 4.90 4.70 14.70
N SER A 94 5.86 3.78 14.57
CA SER A 94 7.02 3.70 15.43
C SER A 94 8.29 3.76 14.57
N PRO A 95 9.36 4.45 15.02
CA PRO A 95 10.66 4.43 14.36
C PRO A 95 11.25 3.03 14.14
N ALA A 96 10.74 2.00 14.85
CA ALA A 96 11.12 0.60 14.66
C ALA A 96 10.44 -0.09 13.46
N LEU A 97 9.41 0.52 12.88
CA LEU A 97 8.77 0.04 11.66
C LEU A 97 9.63 0.34 10.44
N THR A 98 9.58 -0.55 9.46
CA THR A 98 10.31 -0.46 8.19
C THR A 98 9.34 -0.39 7.02
N ILE A 99 9.82 0.05 5.86
CA ILE A 99 9.06 0.05 4.61
C ILE A 99 8.61 -1.37 4.25
N SER A 100 9.44 -2.39 4.49
CA SER A 100 9.03 -3.78 4.31
C SER A 100 7.76 -4.11 5.11
N LYS A 101 7.73 -3.76 6.40
CA LYS A 101 6.53 -3.95 7.24
C LYS A 101 5.34 -3.15 6.73
N VAL A 102 5.53 -1.91 6.28
CA VAL A 102 4.47 -1.09 5.70
C VAL A 102 3.87 -1.76 4.45
N LEU A 103 4.70 -2.26 3.54
CA LEU A 103 4.24 -2.94 2.32
C LEU A 103 3.50 -4.24 2.64
N LEU A 104 3.98 -5.02 3.61
CA LEU A 104 3.29 -6.22 4.09
C LEU A 104 1.93 -5.88 4.70
N SER A 105 1.84 -4.82 5.50
CA SER A 105 0.56 -4.37 6.05
C SER A 105 -0.42 -3.90 4.97
N ILE A 106 0.07 -3.26 3.89
CA ILE A 106 -0.78 -2.91 2.74
C ILE A 106 -1.27 -4.18 2.01
N CYS A 107 -0.42 -5.20 1.85
CA CYS A 107 -0.86 -6.49 1.28
C CYS A 107 -1.93 -7.17 2.13
N SER A 108 -1.74 -7.13 3.46
CA SER A 108 -2.73 -7.64 4.40
C SER A 108 -4.04 -6.87 4.28
N LEU A 109 -3.98 -5.54 4.16
CA LEU A 109 -5.16 -4.70 3.99
C LEU A 109 -5.94 -5.03 2.70
N LEU A 110 -5.25 -5.32 1.60
CA LEU A 110 -5.89 -5.76 0.35
C LEU A 110 -6.58 -7.14 0.49
N THR A 111 -6.10 -7.99 1.39
CA THR A 111 -6.70 -9.31 1.65
C THR A 111 -7.87 -9.19 2.61
N ASP A 112 -7.67 -8.43 3.69
CA ASP A 112 -8.59 -8.22 4.80
C ASP A 112 -8.90 -6.73 4.97
N PRO A 113 -9.87 -6.18 4.21
CA PRO A 113 -10.29 -4.79 4.37
C PRO A 113 -10.84 -4.52 5.77
N ASN A 114 -10.70 -3.29 6.26
CA ASN A 114 -11.29 -2.84 7.52
C ASN A 114 -12.54 -1.97 7.26
N PRO A 115 -13.75 -2.55 7.20
CA PRO A 115 -14.96 -1.80 6.91
C PRO A 115 -15.51 -1.00 8.11
N ASP A 116 -14.89 -1.09 9.30
CA ASP A 116 -15.28 -0.33 10.49
C ASP A 116 -14.58 1.03 10.59
N ASP A 117 -13.42 1.18 9.93
CA ASP A 117 -12.74 2.47 9.74
C ASP A 117 -12.47 2.76 8.24
N PRO A 118 -13.51 2.99 7.43
CA PRO A 118 -13.36 3.16 5.99
C PRO A 118 -12.99 4.59 5.60
N LEU A 119 -12.16 4.73 4.55
CA LEU A 119 -12.02 6.01 3.83
C LEU A 119 -13.16 6.28 2.86
N VAL A 120 -13.78 5.22 2.35
CA VAL A 120 -14.87 5.27 1.38
C VAL A 120 -16.07 4.52 1.94
N PRO A 121 -16.96 5.19 2.69
CA PRO A 121 -18.10 4.56 3.36
C PRO A 121 -19.00 3.76 2.42
N GLU A 122 -19.15 4.20 1.16
CA GLU A 122 -19.99 3.53 0.17
C GLU A 122 -19.42 2.16 -0.22
N ILE A 123 -18.10 2.07 -0.40
CA ILE A 123 -17.42 0.79 -0.70
C ILE A 123 -17.48 -0.12 0.53
N ALA A 124 -17.31 0.43 1.73
CA ALA A 124 -17.40 -0.34 2.97
C ALA A 124 -18.81 -0.88 3.22
N HIS A 125 -19.84 -0.08 2.93
CA HIS A 125 -21.22 -0.51 2.98
C HIS A 125 -21.46 -1.65 1.99
N MET A 126 -21.02 -1.50 0.73
CA MET A 126 -21.11 -2.58 -0.27
C MET A 126 -20.37 -3.85 0.18
N TYR A 127 -19.18 -3.73 0.75
CA TYR A 127 -18.40 -4.86 1.27
C TYR A 127 -19.16 -5.63 2.38
N LYS A 128 -19.91 -4.91 3.21
CA LYS A 128 -20.72 -5.44 4.32
C LYS A 128 -22.08 -6.00 3.86
N SER A 129 -22.75 -5.36 2.90
CA SER A 129 -24.12 -5.72 2.50
C SER A 129 -24.20 -6.63 1.28
N ASP A 130 -23.25 -6.54 0.35
CA ASP A 130 -23.21 -7.31 -0.89
C ASP A 130 -21.75 -7.62 -1.29
N ARG A 131 -21.20 -8.65 -0.63
CA ARG A 131 -19.82 -9.09 -0.86
C ARG A 131 -19.57 -9.48 -2.32
N HIS A 132 -20.54 -10.11 -2.97
CA HIS A 132 -20.40 -10.56 -4.36
C HIS A 132 -20.26 -9.39 -5.33
N LYS A 133 -21.08 -8.35 -5.17
CA LYS A 133 -20.96 -7.12 -5.97
C LYS A 133 -19.66 -6.38 -5.70
N TYR A 134 -19.23 -6.32 -4.44
CA TYR A 134 -17.92 -5.75 -4.08
C TYR A 134 -16.80 -6.46 -4.84
N GLU A 135 -16.72 -7.79 -4.74
CA GLU A 135 -15.65 -8.57 -5.38
C GLU A 135 -15.69 -8.45 -6.89
N THR A 136 -16.88 -8.50 -7.50
CA THR A 136 -17.04 -8.35 -8.96
C THR A 136 -16.55 -6.97 -9.42
N THR A 137 -16.89 -5.92 -8.68
CA THR A 137 -16.47 -4.54 -8.99
C THR A 137 -14.96 -4.38 -8.81
N ALA A 138 -14.41 -4.90 -7.71
CA ALA A 138 -12.97 -4.86 -7.43
C ALA A 138 -12.18 -5.62 -8.50
N ARG A 139 -12.62 -6.82 -8.92
CA ARG A 139 -12.00 -7.57 -10.04
C ARG A 139 -12.03 -6.78 -11.35
N SER A 140 -13.16 -6.15 -11.67
CA SER A 140 -13.28 -5.31 -12.87
C SER A 140 -12.30 -4.13 -12.84
N TRP A 141 -12.14 -3.48 -11.69
CA TRP A 141 -11.15 -2.41 -11.51
C TRP A 141 -9.72 -2.93 -11.63
N THR A 142 -9.42 -4.08 -11.03
CA THR A 142 -8.10 -4.73 -11.15
C THR A 142 -7.75 -4.99 -12.61
N GLN A 143 -8.66 -5.61 -13.37
CA GLN A 143 -8.47 -5.86 -14.80
C GLN A 143 -8.24 -4.56 -15.58
N LYS A 144 -9.01 -3.51 -15.29
CA LYS A 144 -8.96 -2.25 -16.05
C LYS A 144 -7.73 -1.40 -15.74
N TYR A 145 -7.27 -1.38 -14.49
CA TYR A 145 -6.27 -0.40 -14.05
C TYR A 145 -4.93 -1.03 -13.63
N ALA A 146 -4.90 -2.34 -13.33
CA ALA A 146 -3.75 -3.00 -12.75
C ALA A 146 -3.19 -4.16 -13.58
N MET A 147 -3.83 -4.57 -14.68
CA MET A 147 -3.38 -5.74 -15.49
C MET A 147 -2.69 -5.40 -16.82
N GLY A 148 -2.66 -4.12 -17.23
CA GLY A 148 -2.01 -3.68 -18.47
C GLY A 148 -2.86 -3.89 -19.72
#